data_AF-A0A4C1UWS1-F1
#
_entry.id   AF-A0A4C1UWS1-F1
#
_cell.length_a   1.000
_cell.length_b   1.000
_cell.length_c   1.000
_cell.angle_alpha   90.00
_cell.angle_beta   90.00
_cell.angle_gamma   90.00
#
_symmetry.space_group_name_H-M   'P 1'
#
loop_
_entity.id
_entity.type
_entity.pdbx_description
1 polymer ?
#
loop_
_entity_poly.entity_id
_entity_poly.type
_entity_poly.pdbx_seq_one_letter_code
_entity_poly.pdbx_strand_id
1 'polypeptide(L)'
;MLNKVLLSSDVALVCIQHALSTEKEEIMGLLIGEVNNDGSIVSIVSSVILRRLDKKPDRVEISEEQLVQATVKAEDLAAYVGRPLRVVGWYHSHPHITVWPSHVDLSTQFMYQTMDPSFVGLIFAVFLTEQSTKAPSIQITCFQSDSEGSGAQSRREIALEIVSSIGDSMTAKSFEILTELPTILKDEEDEAYRNEVGTGDTDDVITKQHNAAVRTIAIGHIVEKAIRIAFTPTQIKDELDSVYGDSAPSFITVKFWAAEFKYGLESLGDDEHS
;
A
#
# COMPACT_ATOMS: atom_id res chain seq x y z
N MET A 1 9.59 6.76 -28.01
CA MET A 1 8.65 7.47 -27.11
C MET A 1 7.71 6.42 -26.54
N LEU A 2 7.42 6.51 -25.24
CA LEU A 2 6.58 5.54 -24.55
C LEU A 2 5.12 5.68 -24.99
N ASN A 3 4.52 4.58 -25.42
CA ASN A 3 3.17 4.55 -25.97
C ASN A 3 2.20 3.74 -25.11
N LYS A 4 2.70 2.73 -24.40
CA LYS A 4 1.86 1.76 -23.70
C LYS A 4 2.53 1.24 -22.42
N VAL A 5 1.71 1.03 -21.39
CA VAL A 5 2.09 0.33 -20.16
C VAL A 5 1.26 -0.94 -20.04
N LEU A 6 1.94 -2.05 -19.79
CA LEU A 6 1.34 -3.34 -19.43
C LEU A 6 1.49 -3.50 -17.92
N LEU A 7 0.37 -3.52 -17.20
CA LEU A 7 0.34 -3.70 -15.75
C LEU A 7 -0.13 -5.11 -15.43
N SER A 8 0.70 -5.90 -14.75
CA SER A 8 0.28 -7.20 -14.24
C SER A 8 -0.94 -7.07 -13.32
N SER A 9 -1.92 -7.97 -13.46
CA SER A 9 -3.11 -8.01 -12.61
C SER A 9 -2.78 -8.16 -11.12
N ASP A 10 -1.71 -8.90 -10.77
CA ASP A 10 -1.29 -9.06 -9.38
C ASP A 10 -0.76 -7.75 -8.80
N VAL A 11 -0.03 -6.98 -9.61
CA VAL A 11 0.46 -5.65 -9.20
C VAL A 11 -0.69 -4.67 -9.07
N ALA A 12 -1.65 -4.70 -9.99
CA ALA A 12 -2.86 -3.89 -9.88
C ALA A 12 -3.61 -4.19 -8.57
N LEU A 13 -3.75 -5.47 -8.21
CA LEU A 13 -4.37 -5.88 -6.95
C LEU A 13 -3.58 -5.34 -5.73
N VAL A 14 -2.25 -5.48 -5.73
CA VAL A 14 -1.39 -4.93 -4.66
C VAL A 14 -1.59 -3.43 -4.50
N CYS A 15 -1.51 -2.67 -5.59
CA CYS A 15 -1.64 -1.21 -5.54
C CYS A 15 -3.04 -0.76 -5.13
N ILE A 16 -4.10 -1.45 -5.58
CA ILE A 16 -5.49 -1.17 -5.18
C ILE A 16 -5.69 -1.47 -3.69
N GLN A 17 -5.21 -2.62 -3.21
CA GLN A 17 -5.32 -2.99 -1.80
C GLN A 17 -4.61 -1.96 -0.91
N HIS A 18 -3.43 -1.52 -1.34
CA HIS A 18 -2.69 -0.47 -0.64
C HIS A 18 -3.44 0.87 -0.68
N ALA A 19 -3.96 1.29 -1.84
CA ALA A 19 -4.75 2.51 -1.96
C ALA A 19 -6.02 2.49 -1.08
N LEU A 20 -6.65 1.32 -0.91
CA LEU A 20 -7.83 1.13 -0.05
C LEU A 20 -7.49 0.99 1.45
N SER A 21 -6.22 1.00 1.83
CA SER A 21 -5.81 0.87 3.25
C SER A 21 -6.14 2.11 4.09
N THR A 22 -6.27 3.28 3.45
CA THR A 22 -6.62 4.54 4.11
C THR A 22 -7.40 5.45 3.19
N GLU A 23 -8.42 6.10 3.72
CA GLU A 23 -9.22 7.13 3.03
C GLU A 23 -8.79 8.56 3.43
N LYS A 24 -7.92 8.69 4.43
CA LYS A 24 -7.59 9.97 5.06
C LYS A 24 -6.45 10.70 4.37
N GLU A 25 -5.54 9.95 3.78
CA GLU A 25 -4.24 10.41 3.32
C GLU A 25 -3.87 9.63 2.05
N GLU A 26 -3.05 10.24 1.20
CA GLU A 26 -2.49 9.55 0.03
C GLU A 26 -1.47 8.51 0.46
N ILE A 27 -1.39 7.41 -0.28
CA ILE A 27 -0.32 6.42 -0.16
C ILE A 27 0.59 6.47 -1.38
N MET A 28 1.76 5.85 -1.30
CA MET A 28 2.71 5.86 -2.39
C MET A 28 3.50 4.56 -2.50
N GLY A 29 4.00 4.27 -3.69
CA GLY A 29 4.90 3.16 -3.92
C GLY A 29 5.65 3.25 -5.23
N LEU A 30 6.58 2.33 -5.43
CA LEU A 30 7.38 2.21 -6.65
C LEU A 30 6.95 1.00 -7.47
N LEU A 31 7.17 1.08 -8.78
CA LEU A 31 6.78 0.07 -9.75
C LEU A 31 8.06 -0.54 -10.35
N ILE A 32 8.13 -1.87 -10.31
CA ILE A 32 9.26 -2.65 -10.83
C ILE A 32 8.81 -3.34 -12.11
N GLY A 33 9.64 -3.23 -13.13
CA GLY A 33 9.32 -3.70 -14.46
C GLY A 33 10.50 -3.66 -15.40
N GLU A 34 10.21 -3.85 -16.67
CA GLU A 34 11.18 -3.81 -17.75
C GLU A 34 10.67 -2.92 -18.88
N VAL A 35 11.60 -2.42 -19.67
CA VAL A 35 11.32 -1.57 -20.83
C VAL A 35 11.59 -2.38 -22.09
N ASN A 36 10.55 -2.56 -22.89
CA ASN A 36 10.52 -3.38 -24.09
C ASN A 36 10.38 -2.51 -25.35
N ASN A 37 10.65 -3.11 -26.51
CA ASN A 37 10.47 -2.50 -27.84
C ASN A 37 11.11 -1.09 -27.94
N ASP A 38 12.41 -1.00 -27.65
CA ASP A 38 13.21 0.24 -27.74
C ASP A 38 12.61 1.44 -26.97
N GLY A 39 11.98 1.18 -25.82
CA GLY A 39 11.40 2.25 -24.99
C GLY A 39 9.94 2.59 -25.29
N SER A 40 9.27 1.82 -26.15
CA SER A 40 7.87 2.07 -26.52
C SER A 40 6.85 1.40 -25.60
N ILE A 41 7.25 0.34 -24.87
CA ILE A 41 6.38 -0.40 -23.94
C ILE A 41 7.09 -0.57 -22.60
N VAL A 42 6.40 -0.25 -21.51
CA VAL A 42 6.84 -0.59 -20.15
C VAL A 42 5.97 -1.73 -19.63
N SER A 43 6.59 -2.79 -19.12
CA SER A 43 5.89 -3.94 -18.53
C SER A 43 6.16 -3.97 -17.03
N ILE A 44 5.12 -3.76 -16.23
CA ILE A 44 5.18 -3.69 -14.78
C ILE A 44 4.77 -5.05 -14.21
N VAL A 45 5.69 -5.65 -13.46
CA VAL A 45 5.57 -7.04 -12.98
C VAL A 45 5.65 -7.17 -11.46
N SER A 46 6.10 -6.12 -10.76
CA SER A 46 6.12 -6.07 -9.29
C SER A 46 6.02 -4.63 -8.80
N SER A 47 5.92 -4.45 -7.48
CA SER A 47 5.88 -3.14 -6.84
C SER A 47 6.60 -3.15 -5.49
N VAL A 48 6.86 -1.96 -4.96
CA VAL A 48 7.37 -1.74 -3.62
C VAL A 48 6.44 -0.77 -2.92
N ILE A 49 5.84 -1.19 -1.83
CA ILE A 49 5.05 -0.32 -0.96
C ILE A 49 6.02 0.56 -0.17
N LEU A 50 5.82 1.88 -0.23
CA LEU A 50 6.65 2.82 0.51
C LEU A 50 5.92 3.28 1.77
N ARG A 51 6.66 3.30 2.89
CA ARG A 51 6.22 3.92 4.14
C ARG A 51 6.13 5.43 3.98
N ARG A 52 5.14 6.04 4.62
CA ARG A 52 4.96 7.48 4.70
C ARG A 52 5.82 8.05 5.82
N LEU A 53 6.79 8.89 5.44
CA LEU A 53 7.69 9.58 6.37
C LEU A 53 7.17 10.98 6.75
N ASP A 54 6.39 11.62 5.87
CA ASP A 54 5.70 12.91 6.11
C ASP A 54 4.21 12.72 5.83
N LYS A 55 3.34 13.09 6.79
CA LYS A 55 1.87 12.96 6.69
C LYS A 55 1.19 14.26 6.24
N LYS A 56 1.94 15.20 5.69
CA LYS A 56 1.37 16.47 5.18
C LYS A 56 0.51 16.22 3.93
N PRO A 57 -0.61 16.95 3.79
CA PRO A 57 -1.42 16.90 2.58
C PRO A 57 -0.60 17.38 1.37
N ASP A 58 -0.80 16.73 0.22
CA ASP A 58 -0.22 17.07 -1.09
C ASP A 58 1.31 16.97 -1.20
N ARG A 59 1.99 16.26 -0.29
CA ARG A 59 3.45 16.09 -0.32
C ARG A 59 3.86 14.62 -0.29
N VAL A 60 4.10 14.09 -1.48
CA VAL A 60 4.61 12.73 -1.71
C VAL A 60 6.10 12.81 -2.03
N GLU A 61 6.96 12.54 -1.05
CA GLU A 61 8.42 12.51 -1.25
C GLU A 61 8.98 11.11 -1.04
N ILE A 62 9.77 10.62 -2.00
CA ILE A 62 10.51 9.36 -1.85
C ILE A 62 11.86 9.70 -1.24
N SER A 63 12.17 9.12 -0.08
CA SER A 63 13.52 9.27 0.50
C SER A 63 14.58 8.54 -0.34
N GLU A 64 15.81 9.05 -0.31
CA GLU A 64 16.95 8.39 -0.99
C GLU A 64 17.14 6.95 -0.50
N GLU A 65 16.93 6.69 0.80
CA GLU A 65 17.00 5.34 1.37
C GLU A 65 15.95 4.41 0.74
N GLN A 66 14.72 4.88 0.59
CA GLN A 66 13.64 4.10 -0.04
C GLN A 66 13.93 3.81 -1.53
N LEU A 67 14.50 4.77 -2.27
CA LEU A 67 14.94 4.54 -3.65
C LEU A 67 16.03 3.47 -3.74
N VAL A 68 17.00 3.50 -2.81
CA VAL A 68 18.07 2.48 -2.75
C VAL A 68 17.48 1.11 -2.42
N GLN A 69 16.61 1.00 -1.41
CA GLN A 69 15.96 -0.25 -1.05
C GLN A 69 15.12 -0.83 -2.19
N ALA A 70 14.37 0.01 -2.91
CA ALA A 70 13.60 -0.42 -4.06
C ALA A 70 14.49 -0.89 -5.23
N THR A 71 15.65 -0.25 -5.41
CA THR A 71 16.63 -0.65 -6.43
C THR A 71 17.22 -2.02 -6.10
N VAL A 72 17.62 -2.26 -4.84
CA VAL A 72 18.12 -3.58 -4.39
C VAL A 72 17.04 -4.65 -4.58
N LYS A 73 15.79 -4.38 -4.19
CA LYS A 73 14.67 -5.32 -4.41
C LYS A 73 14.45 -5.61 -5.90
N ALA A 74 14.62 -4.62 -6.77
CA ALA A 74 14.53 -4.82 -8.22
C ALA A 74 15.66 -5.69 -8.76
N GLU A 75 16.90 -5.52 -8.28
CA GLU A 75 18.05 -6.35 -8.64
C GLU A 75 17.88 -7.81 -8.19
N ASP A 76 17.40 -8.03 -6.97
CA ASP A 76 17.12 -9.38 -6.45
C ASP A 76 16.05 -10.09 -7.29
N LEU A 77 14.96 -9.37 -7.62
CA LEU A 77 13.91 -9.89 -8.48
C LEU A 77 14.44 -10.17 -9.90
N ALA A 78 15.23 -9.26 -10.47
CA ALA A 78 15.86 -9.42 -11.77
C ALA A 78 16.71 -10.70 -11.84
N ALA A 79 17.53 -10.94 -10.81
CA ALA A 79 18.34 -12.15 -10.70
C ALA A 79 17.48 -13.42 -10.55
N TYR A 80 16.38 -13.35 -9.78
CA TYR A 80 15.47 -14.46 -9.56
C TYR A 80 14.75 -14.91 -10.83
N VAL A 81 14.22 -13.98 -11.63
CA VAL A 81 13.48 -14.31 -12.87
C VAL A 81 14.34 -14.35 -14.12
N GLY A 82 15.60 -13.91 -14.04
CA GLY A 82 16.49 -13.80 -15.21
C GLY A 82 16.04 -12.76 -16.24
N ARG A 83 15.36 -11.69 -15.80
CA ARG A 83 14.85 -10.59 -16.63
C ARG A 83 15.49 -9.27 -16.18
N PRO A 84 15.66 -8.28 -17.08
CA PRO A 84 16.28 -6.99 -16.74
C PRO A 84 15.29 -6.08 -16.00
N LEU A 85 14.86 -6.50 -14.81
CA LEU A 85 13.93 -5.73 -13.99
C LEU A 85 14.64 -4.53 -13.33
N ARG A 86 13.95 -3.40 -13.30
CA ARG A 86 14.38 -2.16 -12.66
C ARG A 86 13.17 -1.38 -12.16
N VAL A 87 13.40 -0.32 -11.39
CA VAL A 87 12.34 0.66 -11.10
C VAL A 87 11.98 1.39 -12.40
N VAL A 88 10.71 1.34 -12.79
CA VAL A 88 10.19 1.91 -14.06
C VAL A 88 9.09 2.94 -13.84
N GLY A 89 8.66 3.14 -12.60
CA GLY A 89 7.62 4.10 -12.29
C GLY A 89 7.29 4.17 -10.82
N TRP A 90 6.26 4.93 -10.52
CA TRP A 90 5.71 5.14 -9.19
C TRP A 90 4.19 5.16 -9.25
N TYR A 91 3.56 4.94 -8.10
CA TYR A 91 2.12 5.12 -7.96
C TYR A 91 1.77 5.82 -6.66
N HIS A 92 0.63 6.50 -6.66
CA HIS A 92 0.00 7.01 -5.45
C HIS A 92 -1.53 6.91 -5.51
N SER A 93 -2.19 7.18 -4.40
CA SER A 93 -3.65 7.15 -4.29
C SER A 93 -4.26 8.53 -4.21
N HIS A 94 -5.46 8.67 -4.75
CA HIS A 94 -6.31 9.86 -4.68
C HIS A 94 -7.63 9.48 -3.97
N PRO A 95 -7.69 9.52 -2.63
CA PRO A 95 -8.93 9.20 -1.92
C PRO A 95 -9.97 10.31 -2.11
N HIS A 96 -11.19 9.95 -2.50
CA HIS A 96 -12.33 10.85 -2.68
C HIS A 96 -12.17 11.98 -3.73
N ILE A 97 -11.06 12.02 -4.46
CA ILE A 97 -10.78 13.02 -5.50
C ILE A 97 -10.59 12.37 -6.87
N THR A 98 -10.53 13.17 -7.93
CA THR A 98 -10.45 12.66 -9.30
C THR A 98 -9.12 11.95 -9.57
N VAL A 99 -9.09 11.00 -10.50
CA VAL A 99 -7.87 10.28 -10.92
C VAL A 99 -6.82 11.15 -11.64
N TRP A 100 -7.13 12.41 -11.91
CA TRP A 100 -6.27 13.27 -12.70
C TRP A 100 -5.13 13.85 -11.86
N PRO A 101 -3.89 13.88 -12.40
CA PRO A 101 -2.74 14.42 -11.70
C PRO A 101 -2.89 15.91 -11.41
N SER A 102 -2.47 16.31 -10.23
CA SER A 102 -2.28 17.70 -9.83
C SER A 102 -1.04 18.32 -10.49
N HIS A 103 -0.83 19.62 -10.28
CA HIS A 103 0.42 20.28 -10.71
C HIS A 103 1.66 19.71 -9.99
N VAL A 104 1.52 19.31 -8.72
CA VAL A 104 2.62 18.71 -7.94
C VAL A 104 2.99 17.35 -8.53
N ASP A 105 2.00 16.55 -8.91
CA ASP A 105 2.22 15.25 -9.55
C ASP A 105 2.94 15.40 -10.89
N LEU A 106 2.53 16.37 -11.72
CA LEU A 106 3.15 16.63 -13.01
C LEU A 106 4.61 17.10 -12.85
N SER A 107 4.88 17.99 -11.91
CA SER A 107 6.25 18.44 -11.62
C SER A 107 7.13 17.29 -11.12
N THR A 108 6.61 16.45 -10.23
CA THR A 108 7.31 15.29 -9.68
C THR A 108 7.59 14.26 -10.78
N GLN A 109 6.60 13.97 -11.60
CA GLN A 109 6.71 13.06 -12.74
C GLN A 109 7.74 13.57 -13.76
N PHE A 110 7.77 14.87 -14.05
CA PHE A 110 8.76 15.48 -14.95
C PHE A 110 10.19 15.35 -14.41
N MET A 111 10.37 15.52 -13.09
CA MET A 111 11.67 15.31 -12.44
C MET A 111 12.15 13.86 -12.61
N TYR A 112 11.30 12.87 -12.35
CA TYR A 112 11.68 11.46 -12.56
C TYR A 112 11.96 11.13 -14.03
N GLN A 113 11.21 11.72 -14.97
CA GLN A 113 11.47 11.55 -16.40
C GLN A 113 12.81 12.12 -16.88
N THR A 114 13.36 13.11 -16.16
CA THR A 114 14.70 13.63 -16.46
C THR A 114 15.77 12.59 -16.18
N MET A 115 15.53 11.70 -15.21
CA MET A 115 16.44 10.59 -14.87
C MET A 115 16.19 9.36 -15.77
N ASP A 116 14.93 9.04 -16.03
CA ASP A 116 14.55 7.95 -16.94
C ASP A 116 13.37 8.37 -17.85
N PRO A 117 13.60 8.56 -19.16
CA PRO A 117 12.56 8.95 -20.10
C PRO A 117 11.37 7.98 -20.19
N SER A 118 11.56 6.72 -19.80
CA SER A 118 10.51 5.70 -19.78
C SER A 118 9.75 5.64 -18.45
N PHE A 119 10.07 6.48 -17.47
CA PHE A 119 9.45 6.46 -16.15
C PHE A 119 7.96 6.86 -16.21
N VAL A 120 7.09 6.12 -15.52
CA VAL A 120 5.64 6.35 -15.53
C VAL A 120 5.05 6.61 -14.16
N GLY A 121 4.01 7.45 -14.12
CA GLY A 121 3.16 7.64 -12.94
C GLY A 121 1.83 6.93 -13.10
N LEU A 122 1.40 6.22 -12.05
CA LEU A 122 0.05 5.67 -11.92
C LEU A 122 -0.70 6.36 -10.78
N ILE A 123 -1.97 6.69 -10.99
CA ILE A 123 -2.84 7.22 -9.92
C ILE A 123 -4.01 6.28 -9.73
N PHE A 124 -4.26 5.89 -8.48
CA PHE A 124 -5.40 5.08 -8.06
C PHE A 124 -6.38 5.98 -7.31
N ALA A 125 -7.44 6.42 -7.99
CA ALA A 125 -8.52 7.14 -7.33
C ALA A 125 -9.51 6.15 -6.71
N VAL A 126 -9.67 6.24 -5.40
CA VAL A 126 -10.38 5.27 -4.55
C VAL A 126 -11.41 5.96 -3.67
N PHE A 127 -12.32 5.19 -3.09
CA PHE A 127 -13.47 5.69 -2.31
C PHE A 127 -14.35 6.67 -3.10
N LEU A 128 -14.42 6.47 -4.42
CA LEU A 128 -15.33 7.21 -5.27
C LEU A 128 -16.72 6.61 -5.20
N THR A 129 -17.73 7.47 -5.30
CA THR A 129 -19.12 7.06 -5.45
C THR A 129 -19.65 7.63 -6.74
N GLU A 130 -20.12 6.77 -7.64
CA GLU A 130 -20.78 7.22 -8.85
C GLU A 130 -22.06 8.00 -8.54
N GLN A 131 -22.20 9.19 -9.11
CA GLN A 131 -23.31 10.08 -8.76
C GLN A 131 -24.69 9.52 -9.18
N SER A 132 -24.74 8.78 -10.30
CA SER A 132 -25.96 8.21 -10.87
C SER A 132 -26.41 6.93 -10.17
N THR A 133 -25.48 6.00 -9.94
CA THR A 133 -25.76 4.64 -9.44
C THR A 133 -25.59 4.52 -7.93
N LYS A 134 -24.91 5.48 -7.29
CA LYS A 134 -24.42 5.38 -5.91
C LYS A 134 -23.51 4.17 -5.68
N ALA A 135 -22.98 3.57 -6.74
CA ALA A 135 -22.07 2.44 -6.64
C ALA A 135 -20.65 2.92 -6.27
N PRO A 136 -19.90 2.12 -5.47
CA PRO A 136 -18.49 2.38 -5.26
C PRO A 136 -17.72 2.22 -6.58
N SER A 137 -16.75 3.08 -6.82
CA SER A 137 -15.96 3.11 -8.04
C SER A 137 -14.48 3.32 -7.72
N ILE A 138 -13.62 2.73 -8.54
CA ILE A 138 -12.17 2.89 -8.51
C ILE A 138 -11.75 3.24 -9.93
N GLN A 139 -10.90 4.26 -10.06
CA GLN A 139 -10.35 4.70 -11.34
C GLN A 139 -8.84 4.63 -11.30
N ILE A 140 -8.23 4.20 -12.41
CA ILE A 140 -6.79 4.09 -12.55
C ILE A 140 -6.40 4.89 -13.79
N THR A 141 -5.38 5.73 -13.69
CA THR A 141 -4.78 6.38 -14.86
C THR A 141 -3.27 6.14 -14.90
N CYS A 142 -2.72 6.24 -16.10
CA CYS A 142 -1.28 6.20 -16.34
C CYS A 142 -0.86 7.44 -17.11
N PHE A 143 0.20 8.10 -16.67
CA PHE A 143 0.62 9.36 -17.26
C PHE A 143 2.13 9.53 -17.29
N GLN A 144 2.56 10.40 -18.20
CA GLN A 144 3.83 11.11 -18.19
C GLN A 144 3.55 12.62 -18.18
N SER A 145 4.57 13.40 -17.91
CA SER A 145 4.57 14.85 -18.01
C SER A 145 5.40 15.30 -19.22
N ASP A 146 4.84 16.21 -20.00
CA ASP A 146 5.55 16.92 -21.06
C ASP A 146 5.82 18.37 -20.61
N SER A 147 6.93 18.95 -21.06
CA SER A 147 7.19 20.38 -20.87
C SER A 147 6.52 21.16 -21.99
N GLU A 148 5.59 22.06 -21.63
CA GLU A 148 5.20 23.12 -22.54
C GLU A 148 6.30 24.18 -22.53
N GLY A 149 6.67 24.73 -23.68
CA GLY A 149 7.83 25.63 -23.83
C GLY A 149 7.80 26.91 -22.97
N SER A 150 6.74 27.14 -22.19
CA SER A 150 6.55 28.19 -21.19
C SER A 150 7.05 27.81 -19.78
N GLY A 151 7.55 26.59 -19.57
CA GLY A 151 7.95 26.06 -18.25
C GLY A 151 6.80 25.44 -17.45
N ALA A 152 5.57 25.46 -17.98
CA ALA A 152 4.45 24.72 -17.42
C ALA A 152 4.52 23.24 -17.82
N GLN A 153 4.23 22.34 -16.89
CA GLN A 153 4.07 20.91 -17.20
C GLN A 153 2.64 20.61 -17.64
N SER A 154 2.50 19.79 -18.69
CA SER A 154 1.22 19.23 -19.11
C SER A 154 1.20 17.71 -18.99
N ARG A 155 -0.01 17.16 -18.85
CA ARG A 155 -0.24 15.73 -18.73
C ARG A 155 -0.25 15.08 -20.11
N ARG A 156 0.58 14.05 -20.29
CA ARG A 156 0.46 13.09 -21.41
C ARG A 156 -0.09 11.77 -20.90
N GLU A 157 -1.28 11.41 -21.34
CA GLU A 157 -1.89 10.12 -21.00
C GLU A 157 -1.19 8.98 -21.74
N ILE A 158 -0.90 7.88 -21.04
CA ILE A 158 -0.28 6.70 -21.59
C ILE A 158 -1.28 5.55 -21.57
N ALA A 159 -1.40 4.82 -22.67
CA ALA A 159 -2.33 3.70 -22.76
C ALA A 159 -1.95 2.62 -21.73
N LEU A 160 -2.86 2.32 -20.80
CA LEU A 160 -2.69 1.30 -19.78
C LEU A 160 -3.50 0.05 -20.12
N GLU A 161 -2.86 -1.11 -20.13
CA GLU A 161 -3.53 -2.41 -20.26
C GLU A 161 -3.19 -3.29 -19.07
N ILE A 162 -4.22 -3.79 -18.38
CA ILE A 162 -4.04 -4.77 -17.30
C ILE A 162 -3.96 -6.16 -17.93
N VAL A 163 -2.83 -6.84 -17.72
CA VAL A 163 -2.54 -8.15 -18.31
C VAL A 163 -2.58 -9.22 -17.22
N SER A 164 -3.26 -10.33 -17.51
CA SER A 164 -3.32 -11.48 -16.61
C SER A 164 -1.94 -12.08 -16.36
N SER A 165 -1.59 -12.29 -15.10
CA SER A 165 -0.34 -12.92 -14.66
C SER A 165 -0.48 -14.40 -14.28
N ILE A 166 -1.59 -15.06 -14.65
CA ILE A 166 -1.84 -16.47 -14.29
C ILE A 166 -0.69 -17.36 -14.79
N GLY A 167 0.03 -17.97 -13.85
CA GLY A 167 1.14 -18.89 -14.12
C GLY A 167 2.52 -18.23 -14.20
N ASP A 168 2.64 -16.94 -13.93
CA ASP A 168 3.95 -16.27 -13.82
C ASP A 168 4.61 -16.64 -12.47
N SER A 169 5.93 -16.86 -12.52
CA SER A 169 6.81 -17.02 -11.35
C SER A 169 6.71 -15.86 -10.35
N MET A 170 6.20 -14.70 -10.80
CA MET A 170 6.07 -13.48 -10.01
C MET A 170 4.82 -13.43 -9.12
N THR A 171 3.80 -14.24 -9.38
CA THR A 171 2.53 -14.18 -8.62
C THR A 171 2.76 -14.39 -7.12
N ALA A 172 3.58 -15.38 -6.73
CA ALA A 172 3.89 -15.62 -5.33
C ALA A 172 4.57 -14.40 -4.66
N LYS A 173 5.49 -13.73 -5.37
CA LYS A 173 6.17 -12.52 -4.86
C LYS A 173 5.23 -11.32 -4.74
N SER A 174 4.28 -11.17 -5.67
CA SER A 174 3.23 -10.16 -5.54
C SER A 174 2.34 -10.39 -4.33
N PHE A 175 2.02 -11.65 -4.00
CA PHE A 175 1.29 -11.99 -2.78
C PHE A 175 2.11 -11.76 -1.51
N GLU A 176 3.42 -12.04 -1.51
CA GLU A 176 4.30 -11.71 -0.38
C GLU A 176 4.23 -10.20 -0.06
N ILE A 177 4.22 -9.33 -1.08
CA ILE A 177 4.09 -7.87 -0.88
C ILE A 177 2.76 -7.50 -0.18
N LEU A 178 1.66 -8.18 -0.50
CA LEU A 178 0.39 -7.96 0.23
C LEU A 178 0.49 -8.33 1.71
N THR A 179 1.28 -9.35 2.05
CA THR A 179 1.52 -9.73 3.45
C THR A 179 2.47 -8.78 4.18
N GLU A 180 3.26 -7.98 3.46
CA GLU A 180 4.11 -6.94 4.02
C GLU A 180 3.28 -5.72 4.47
N LEU A 181 2.15 -5.42 3.83
CA LEU A 181 1.36 -4.20 4.07
C LEU A 181 0.99 -3.98 5.55
N PRO A 182 0.45 -4.96 6.30
CA PRO A 182 0.15 -4.74 7.71
C PRO A 182 1.39 -4.44 8.56
N THR A 183 2.53 -5.05 8.22
CA THR A 183 3.81 -4.78 8.89
C THR A 183 4.27 -3.35 8.61
N ILE A 184 4.16 -2.90 7.36
CA ILE A 184 4.46 -1.53 6.93
C ILE A 184 3.60 -0.52 7.70
N LEU A 185 2.28 -0.73 7.76
CA LEU A 185 1.37 0.15 8.50
C LEU A 185 1.69 0.21 9.99
N LYS A 186 2.04 -0.94 10.59
CA LYS A 186 2.45 -1.02 11.99
C LYS A 186 3.77 -0.31 12.23
N ASP A 187 4.72 -0.38 11.30
CA ASP A 187 5.98 0.36 11.39
C ASP A 187 5.79 1.88 11.24
N GLU A 188 4.84 2.33 10.41
CA GLU A 188 4.45 3.75 10.32
C GLU A 188 3.88 4.27 11.65
N GLU A 189 3.00 3.51 12.30
CA GLU A 189 2.45 3.85 13.62
C GLU A 189 3.53 3.82 14.71
N ASP A 190 4.46 2.87 14.65
CA ASP A 190 5.60 2.81 15.56
C ASP A 190 6.52 4.03 15.41
N GLU A 191 6.72 4.52 14.19
CA GLU A 191 7.52 5.71 13.90
C GLU A 191 6.84 6.99 14.36
N ALA A 192 5.54 7.14 14.09
CA ALA A 192 4.75 8.26 14.61
C ALA A 192 4.82 8.33 16.14
N TYR A 193 4.66 7.20 16.82
CA TYR A 193 4.79 7.13 18.28
C TYR A 193 6.18 7.54 18.76
N ARG A 194 7.25 7.07 18.11
CA ARG A 194 8.64 7.46 18.48
C ARG A 194 8.90 8.95 18.32
N ASN A 195 8.34 9.57 17.28
CA ASN A 195 8.51 11.00 17.02
C ASN A 195 7.80 11.86 18.08
N GLU A 196 6.66 11.41 18.60
CA GLU A 196 5.87 12.13 19.61
C GLU A 196 6.40 11.95 21.04
N VAL A 197 6.96 10.79 21.39
CA VAL A 197 7.40 10.48 22.77
C VAL A 197 8.71 11.18 23.17
N GLY A 198 9.44 11.74 22.19
CA GLY A 198 10.72 12.41 22.44
C GLY A 198 11.78 11.50 23.08
N THR A 199 13.01 11.99 23.19
CA THR A 199 14.12 11.28 23.89
C THR A 199 14.38 11.82 25.29
N GLY A 200 13.64 12.85 25.71
CA GLY A 200 13.79 13.52 26.99
C GLY A 200 12.81 13.02 28.04
N ASP A 201 13.24 12.97 29.31
CA ASP A 201 12.38 12.63 30.45
C ASP A 201 11.45 13.79 30.89
N THR A 202 11.13 14.71 29.96
CA THR A 202 10.35 15.92 30.22
C THR A 202 8.84 15.69 30.17
N ASP A 203 8.40 14.61 29.53
CA ASP A 203 6.99 14.30 29.38
C ASP A 203 6.41 13.75 30.68
N ASP A 204 5.27 14.29 31.08
CA ASP A 204 4.56 13.81 32.25
C ASP A 204 4.04 12.38 32.03
N VAL A 205 3.89 11.63 33.12
CA VAL A 205 3.52 10.21 33.10
C VAL A 205 2.17 9.97 32.41
N ILE A 206 1.22 10.91 32.53
CA ILE A 206 -0.10 10.81 31.90
C ILE A 206 0.02 10.94 30.38
N THR A 207 0.83 11.87 29.88
CA THR A 207 1.07 12.03 28.44
C THR A 207 1.73 10.78 27.85
N LYS A 208 2.75 10.22 28.52
CA LYS A 208 3.38 8.95 28.10
C LYS A 208 2.37 7.80 28.03
N GLN A 209 1.51 7.67 29.05
CA GLN A 209 0.48 6.64 29.11
C GLN A 209 -0.59 6.84 28.02
N HIS A 210 -1.00 8.09 27.77
CA HIS A 210 -1.95 8.45 26.72
C HIS A 210 -1.43 8.05 25.35
N ASN A 211 -0.20 8.45 25.00
CA ASN A 211 0.42 8.13 23.72
C ASN A 211 0.56 6.61 23.51
N ALA A 212 0.92 5.87 24.58
CA ALA A 212 1.01 4.41 24.52
C ALA A 212 -0.35 3.74 24.29
N ALA A 213 -1.42 4.26 24.92
CA ALA A 213 -2.79 3.78 24.69
C ALA A 213 -3.25 4.05 23.26
N VAL A 214 -3.01 5.27 22.73
CA VAL A 214 -3.33 5.64 21.34
C VAL A 214 -2.62 4.72 20.35
N ARG A 215 -1.33 4.46 20.54
CA ARG A 215 -0.58 3.49 19.71
C ARG A 215 -1.19 2.09 19.76
N THR A 216 -1.60 1.63 20.94
CA THR A 216 -2.20 0.30 21.10
C THR A 216 -3.52 0.18 20.32
N ILE A 217 -4.35 1.23 20.37
CA ILE A 217 -5.60 1.30 19.61
C ILE A 217 -5.31 1.30 18.10
N ALA A 218 -4.32 2.08 17.65
CA ALA A 218 -3.94 2.15 16.24
C ALA A 218 -3.48 0.78 15.69
N ILE A 219 -2.60 0.08 16.42
CA ILE A 219 -2.16 -1.27 16.06
C ILE A 219 -3.34 -2.25 16.07
N GLY A 220 -4.23 -2.16 17.07
CA GLY A 220 -5.45 -2.96 17.12
C GLY A 220 -6.31 -2.81 15.86
N HIS A 221 -6.51 -1.59 15.38
CA HIS A 221 -7.23 -1.32 14.13
C HIS A 221 -6.54 -1.92 12.90
N ILE A 222 -5.20 -1.87 12.83
CA ILE A 222 -4.44 -2.47 11.71
C ILE A 222 -4.66 -3.99 11.70
N VAL A 223 -4.56 -4.64 12.86
CA VAL A 223 -4.81 -6.09 12.97
C VAL A 223 -6.24 -6.42 12.53
N GLU A 224 -7.22 -5.66 13.01
CA GLU A 224 -8.63 -5.90 12.72
C GLU A 224 -8.98 -5.71 11.23
N LYS A 225 -8.42 -4.67 10.59
CA LYS A 225 -8.79 -4.27 9.22
C LYS A 225 -7.90 -4.89 8.14
N ALA A 226 -6.61 -5.10 8.41
CA ALA A 226 -5.64 -5.52 7.40
C ALA A 226 -5.17 -6.98 7.57
N ILE A 227 -5.12 -7.49 8.81
CA ILE A 227 -4.62 -8.86 9.10
C ILE A 227 -5.77 -9.86 9.25
N ARG A 228 -6.99 -9.40 9.57
CA ARG A 228 -8.15 -10.27 9.68
C ARG A 228 -8.49 -10.88 8.32
N ILE A 229 -7.77 -11.94 7.99
CA ILE A 229 -8.25 -13.01 7.15
C ILE A 229 -9.61 -13.35 7.77
N ALA A 230 -10.66 -13.35 6.96
CA ALA A 230 -11.97 -13.81 7.36
C ALA A 230 -11.91 -15.33 7.60
N PHE A 231 -11.06 -15.77 8.51
CA PHE A 231 -11.06 -17.13 9.00
C PHE A 231 -12.36 -17.30 9.74
N THR A 232 -13.15 -18.21 9.23
CA THR A 232 -14.27 -18.75 9.99
C THR A 232 -13.74 -19.28 11.33
N PRO A 233 -14.55 -19.31 12.39
CA PRO A 233 -14.13 -19.92 13.66
C PRO A 233 -13.55 -21.33 13.48
N THR A 234 -13.99 -22.05 12.45
CA THR A 234 -13.46 -23.36 12.04
C THR A 234 -12.00 -23.28 11.61
N GLN A 235 -11.64 -22.34 10.74
CA GLN A 235 -10.25 -22.19 10.27
C GLN A 235 -9.32 -21.76 11.41
N ILE A 236 -9.79 -20.88 12.32
CA ILE A 236 -9.04 -20.50 13.53
C ILE A 236 -8.82 -21.73 14.43
N LYS A 237 -9.83 -22.59 14.57
CA LYS A 237 -9.74 -23.81 15.38
C LYS A 237 -8.74 -24.80 14.79
N ASP A 238 -8.79 -25.02 13.48
CA ASP A 238 -7.89 -25.95 12.80
C ASP A 238 -6.42 -25.52 12.95
N GLU A 239 -6.14 -24.21 12.90
CA GLU A 239 -4.80 -23.66 13.15
C GLU A 239 -4.36 -23.81 14.61
N LEU A 240 -5.24 -23.49 15.57
CA LEU A 240 -4.94 -23.63 16.99
C LEU A 240 -4.72 -25.09 17.38
N ASP A 241 -5.44 -26.03 16.77
CA ASP A 241 -5.24 -27.47 16.96
C ASP A 241 -3.91 -27.94 16.37
N SER A 242 -3.53 -27.41 15.21
CA SER A 242 -2.24 -27.68 14.59
C SER A 242 -1.06 -27.21 15.46
N VAL A 243 -1.19 -26.05 16.11
CA VAL A 243 -0.11 -25.43 16.91
C VAL A 243 -0.06 -25.95 18.34
N TYR A 244 -1.21 -26.09 19.00
CA TYR A 244 -1.30 -26.39 20.44
C TYR A 244 -1.78 -27.80 20.77
N GLY A 245 -2.25 -28.57 19.77
CA GLY A 245 -2.72 -29.96 19.96
C GLY A 245 -3.77 -30.05 21.07
N ASP A 246 -3.55 -30.94 22.03
CA ASP A 246 -4.47 -31.14 23.16
C ASP A 246 -4.60 -29.93 24.09
N SER A 247 -3.68 -28.96 24.01
CA SER A 247 -3.75 -27.70 24.76
C SER A 247 -4.54 -26.61 24.03
N ALA A 248 -5.05 -26.90 22.84
CA ALA A 248 -5.83 -25.96 22.07
C ALA A 248 -7.18 -25.65 22.76
N PRO A 249 -7.62 -24.39 22.75
CA PRO A 249 -8.90 -23.99 23.32
C PRO A 249 -10.06 -24.66 22.61
N SER A 250 -11.18 -24.84 23.34
CA SER A 250 -12.37 -25.48 22.79
C SER A 250 -12.94 -24.69 21.61
N PHE A 251 -13.65 -25.37 20.70
CA PHE A 251 -14.29 -24.70 19.57
C PHE A 251 -15.31 -23.64 19.99
N ILE A 252 -15.96 -23.82 21.14
CA ILE A 252 -16.89 -22.85 21.72
C ILE A 252 -16.13 -21.58 22.14
N THR A 253 -14.98 -21.75 22.80
CA THR A 253 -14.10 -20.65 23.19
C THR A 253 -13.60 -19.87 21.97
N VAL A 254 -13.19 -20.57 20.91
CA VAL A 254 -12.76 -19.94 19.65
C VAL A 254 -13.90 -19.18 18.99
N LYS A 255 -15.13 -19.71 18.99
CA LYS A 255 -16.31 -18.98 18.49
C LYS A 255 -16.63 -17.74 19.32
N PHE A 256 -16.50 -17.83 20.64
CA PHE A 256 -16.71 -16.71 21.55
C PHE A 256 -15.68 -15.61 21.29
N TRP A 257 -14.38 -15.94 21.26
CA TRP A 257 -13.33 -14.98 20.93
C TRP A 257 -13.50 -14.38 19.54
N ALA A 258 -13.84 -15.18 18.54
CA ALA A 258 -14.10 -14.69 17.18
C ALA A 258 -15.32 -13.75 17.13
N ALA A 259 -16.30 -13.94 18.02
CA ALA A 259 -17.42 -13.02 18.17
C ALA A 259 -17.01 -11.74 18.90
N GLU A 260 -16.30 -11.82 20.04
CA GLU A 260 -15.82 -10.64 20.77
C GLU A 260 -14.89 -9.77 19.93
N PHE A 261 -13.97 -10.37 19.18
CA PHE A 261 -13.10 -9.65 18.24
C PHE A 261 -13.86 -9.05 17.05
N LYS A 262 -15.03 -9.58 16.70
CA LYS A 262 -15.89 -9.07 15.62
C LYS A 262 -16.80 -7.94 16.07
N TYR A 263 -17.18 -7.92 17.34
CA TYR A 263 -18.08 -6.91 17.90
C TYR A 263 -17.35 -5.75 18.57
N GLY A 264 -16.05 -5.89 18.84
CA GLY A 264 -15.24 -4.84 19.45
C GLY A 264 -15.62 -4.65 20.91
N LEU A 265 -14.67 -4.81 21.83
CA LEU A 265 -14.88 -4.38 23.20
C LEU A 265 -14.96 -2.85 23.23
N GLU A 266 -16.13 -2.29 23.53
CA GLU A 266 -16.29 -0.84 23.78
C GLU A 266 -15.91 -0.47 25.23
N SER A 267 -15.71 -1.45 26.13
CA SER A 267 -15.40 -1.23 27.53
C SER A 267 -14.86 -2.49 28.24
N LEU A 268 -14.09 -2.30 29.32
CA LEU A 268 -13.63 -3.35 30.26
C LEU A 268 -14.77 -3.95 31.12
N GLY A 269 -16.01 -3.55 30.91
CA GLY A 269 -17.16 -3.90 31.75
C GLY A 269 -18.12 -4.95 31.18
N ASP A 270 -17.87 -5.49 29.99
CA ASP A 270 -18.76 -6.46 29.34
C ASP A 270 -18.50 -7.91 29.79
N ASP A 271 -18.33 -8.11 31.10
CA ASP A 271 -18.35 -9.44 31.71
C ASP A 271 -19.81 -9.77 32.10
N GLU A 272 -20.47 -10.63 31.34
CA GLU A 272 -21.83 -11.12 31.64
C GLU A 272 -21.82 -12.22 32.73
N HIS A 273 -20.98 -12.06 33.76
CA HIS A 273 -21.04 -12.77 35.04
C HIS A 273 -20.80 -11.80 36.21
N SER A 274 -21.74 -10.88 36.38
CA SER A 274 -22.19 -10.37 37.69
C SER A 274 -23.66 -10.71 37.89
#